data_AF-A0A8S4BVC0-F1
#
_entry.id   AF-A0A8S4BVC0-F1
#
_cell.length_a   1.000
_cell.length_b   1.000
_cell.length_c   1.000
_cell.angle_alpha   90.00
_cell.angle_beta   90.00
_cell.angle_gamma   90.00
#
_symmetry.space_group_name_H-M   'P 1'
#
loop_
_entity.id
_entity.type
_entity.pdbx_description
1 polymer ?
#
loop_
_entity_poly.entity_id
_entity_poly.type
_entity_poly.pdbx_seq_one_letter_code
_entity_poly.pdbx_strand_id
1 'polypeptide(L)'
;MSYTLLQSTLIRLKEAEYFNPPIIIVQECFISYVEEQIKQFNIEVGHIIMESQANGTAFAAALATLLINKNSDSLNEEMILIVPIDHYLEDAQELFNKIYFLAAKSHNKITVFGLHPQRKETRYGYIQVEKDANFKK
;
A
#
# COMPACT_ATOMS: atom_id res chain seq x y z
N MET A 1 -19.07 -13.75 -0.61
CA MET A 1 -18.06 -14.30 -1.56
C MET A 1 -16.70 -14.17 -0.90
N SER A 2 -15.81 -15.15 -1.07
CA SER A 2 -14.42 -15.04 -0.61
C SER A 2 -13.58 -14.39 -1.72
N TYR A 3 -12.94 -13.26 -1.44
CA TYR A 3 -12.01 -12.61 -2.35
C TYR A 3 -10.59 -13.10 -2.13
N THR A 4 -9.74 -13.06 -3.16
CA THR A 4 -8.27 -13.22 -2.99
C THR A 4 -7.68 -12.02 -2.26
N LEU A 5 -6.44 -12.11 -1.79
CA LEU A 5 -5.77 -11.00 -1.10
C LEU A 5 -5.55 -9.79 -2.03
N LEU A 6 -5.21 -10.04 -3.30
CA LEU A 6 -5.12 -9.01 -4.33
C LEU A 6 -6.47 -8.33 -4.54
N GLN A 7 -7.54 -9.12 -4.78
CA GLN A 7 -8.89 -8.58 -4.98
C GLN A 7 -9.34 -7.75 -3.77
N SER A 8 -9.11 -8.26 -2.56
CA SER A 8 -9.46 -7.58 -1.31
C SER A 8 -8.72 -6.25 -1.15
N THR A 9 -7.47 -6.17 -1.62
CA THR A 9 -6.68 -4.94 -1.60
C THR A 9 -7.17 -3.95 -2.66
N LEU A 10 -7.46 -4.41 -3.88
CA LEU A 10 -7.97 -3.56 -4.97
C LEU A 10 -9.35 -2.97 -4.65
N ILE A 11 -10.27 -3.77 -4.11
CA ILE A 11 -11.60 -3.32 -3.70
C ILE A 11 -11.48 -2.21 -2.64
N ARG A 12 -10.63 -2.43 -1.63
CA ARG A 12 -10.40 -1.46 -0.56
C ARG A 12 -9.81 -0.14 -1.07
N LEU A 13 -8.88 -0.20 -2.03
CA LEU A 13 -8.33 1.00 -2.66
C LEU A 13 -9.41 1.75 -3.46
N LYS A 14 -10.28 1.02 -4.16
CA LYS A 14 -11.40 1.60 -4.91
C LYS A 14 -12.46 2.24 -4.00
N GLU A 15 -12.73 1.66 -2.83
CA GLU A 15 -13.70 2.19 -1.87
C GLU A 15 -13.17 3.40 -1.07
N ALA A 16 -11.86 3.64 -1.10
CA ALA A 16 -11.23 4.78 -0.45
C ALA A 16 -11.21 5.99 -1.42
N GLU A 17 -12.18 6.88 -1.29
CA GLU A 17 -12.41 8.03 -2.20
C GLU A 17 -11.30 9.09 -2.21
N TYR A 18 -10.32 9.01 -1.30
CA TYR A 18 -9.26 10.01 -1.12
C TYR A 18 -7.91 9.60 -1.70
N PHE A 19 -7.81 8.43 -2.33
CA PHE A 19 -6.60 8.03 -3.06
C PHE A 19 -6.73 8.30 -4.56
N ASN A 20 -5.64 8.75 -5.15
CA ASN A 20 -5.48 8.73 -6.61
C ASN A 20 -5.50 7.26 -7.10
N PRO A 21 -5.85 7.02 -8.37
CA PRO A 21 -5.75 5.69 -8.97
C PRO A 21 -4.37 5.07 -8.70
N PRO A 22 -4.29 3.82 -8.21
CA PRO A 22 -3.05 3.24 -7.73
C PRO A 22 -2.03 3.03 -8.84
N ILE A 23 -0.76 3.00 -8.43
CA ILE A 23 0.35 2.48 -9.24
C ILE A 23 0.57 1.03 -8.81
N ILE A 24 0.42 0.09 -9.73
CA ILE A 24 0.65 -1.33 -9.48
C ILE A 24 2.01 -1.70 -10.03
N ILE A 25 2.91 -2.15 -9.15
CA ILE A 25 4.23 -2.67 -9.53
C ILE A 25 4.19 -4.17 -9.34
N VAL A 26 4.43 -4.91 -10.40
CA VAL A 26 4.27 -6.37 -10.41
C VAL A 26 5.33 -7.01 -11.30
N GLN A 27 5.75 -8.22 -10.97
CA GLN A 27 6.59 -9.01 -11.85
C GLN A 27 5.83 -9.37 -13.15
N GLU A 28 6.53 -9.35 -14.28
CA GLU A 28 5.98 -9.59 -15.62
C GLU A 28 5.17 -10.89 -15.71
N CYS A 29 5.59 -11.96 -15.03
CA CYS A 29 4.88 -13.24 -15.04
C CYS A 29 3.46 -13.21 -14.44
N PHE A 30 3.10 -12.17 -13.68
CA PHE A 30 1.77 -12.01 -13.07
C PHE A 30 0.90 -10.98 -13.79
N ILE A 31 1.37 -10.34 -14.87
CA ILE A 31 0.67 -9.23 -15.50
C ILE A 31 -0.75 -9.61 -15.95
N SER A 32 -0.89 -10.73 -16.66
CA SER A 32 -2.20 -11.19 -17.17
C SER A 32 -3.19 -11.42 -16.05
N TYR A 33 -2.72 -11.96 -14.91
CA TYR A 33 -3.58 -12.19 -13.75
C TYR A 33 -4.04 -10.86 -13.14
N VAL A 34 -3.13 -9.90 -12.97
CA VAL A 34 -3.45 -8.57 -12.43
C VAL A 34 -4.44 -7.82 -13.32
N GLU A 35 -4.22 -7.82 -14.63
CA GLU A 35 -5.11 -7.16 -15.61
C GLU A 35 -6.53 -7.75 -15.58
N GLU A 36 -6.64 -9.08 -15.48
CA GLU A 36 -7.92 -9.76 -15.33
C GLU A 36 -8.65 -9.30 -14.06
N GLN A 37 -7.95 -9.20 -12.93
CA GLN A 37 -8.55 -8.73 -11.68
C GLN A 37 -9.00 -7.27 -11.77
N ILE A 38 -8.17 -6.38 -12.32
CA ILE A 38 -8.51 -4.96 -12.52
C ILE A 38 -9.81 -4.84 -13.33
N LYS A 39 -9.89 -5.57 -14.44
CA LYS A 39 -11.06 -5.58 -15.32
C LYS A 39 -12.29 -6.15 -14.63
N GLN A 40 -12.15 -7.27 -13.94
CA GLN A 40 -13.26 -7.95 -13.26
C GLN A 40 -13.91 -7.06 -12.19
N PHE A 41 -13.13 -6.27 -11.47
CA PHE A 41 -13.61 -5.41 -10.38
C PHE A 41 -13.83 -3.96 -10.79
N ASN A 42 -13.63 -3.64 -12.07
CA ASN A 42 -13.71 -2.28 -12.63
C ASN A 42 -12.93 -1.27 -11.77
N ILE A 43 -11.65 -1.58 -11.55
CA ILE A 43 -10.73 -0.76 -10.77
C ILE A 43 -10.08 0.24 -11.72
N GLU A 44 -10.14 1.53 -11.39
CA GLU A 44 -9.34 2.54 -12.08
C GLU A 44 -7.89 2.43 -11.59
N VAL A 45 -6.93 2.37 -12.51
CA VAL A 45 -5.50 2.23 -12.20
C VAL A 45 -4.73 3.29 -12.96
N GLY A 46 -3.85 4.01 -12.27
CA GLY A 46 -3.08 5.09 -12.88
C GLY A 46 -1.95 4.54 -13.75
N HIS A 47 -1.18 3.59 -13.21
CA HIS A 47 -0.09 2.94 -13.93
C HIS A 47 0.07 1.48 -13.51
N ILE A 48 0.46 0.63 -14.47
CA ILE A 48 0.96 -0.72 -14.19
C ILE A 48 2.41 -0.77 -14.68
N ILE A 49 3.32 -1.13 -13.77
CA ILE A 49 4.74 -1.26 -14.05
C ILE A 49 5.13 -2.71 -13.90
N MET A 50 5.72 -3.26 -14.97
CA MET A 50 6.24 -4.62 -14.99
C MET A 50 7.70 -4.64 -14.60
N GLU A 51 8.05 -5.51 -13.66
CA GLU A 51 9.43 -5.83 -13.32
C GLU A 51 9.83 -7.17 -13.96
N SER A 52 11.01 -7.22 -14.58
CA SER A 52 11.55 -8.48 -15.13
C SER A 52 11.91 -9.51 -14.04
N GLN A 53 12.17 -9.03 -12.82
CA GLN A 53 12.51 -9.83 -11.65
C GLN A 53 12.01 -9.13 -10.38
N ALA A 54 11.86 -9.87 -9.28
CA ALA A 54 11.46 -9.29 -8.00
C ALA A 54 12.60 -8.46 -7.38
N ASN A 55 12.62 -7.14 -7.61
CA ASN A 55 13.65 -6.24 -7.06
C ASN A 55 13.37 -5.78 -5.62
N GLY A 56 12.28 -6.24 -5.02
CA GLY A 56 11.91 -5.94 -3.64
C GLY A 56 11.19 -4.60 -3.46
N THR A 57 10.71 -4.37 -2.24
CA THR A 57 9.80 -3.27 -1.93
C THR A 57 10.46 -1.89 -1.95
N ALA A 58 11.75 -1.80 -1.61
CA ALA A 58 12.49 -0.53 -1.66
C ALA A 58 12.63 -0.01 -3.10
N PHE A 59 12.89 -0.90 -4.05
CA PHE A 59 12.95 -0.55 -5.47
C PHE A 59 11.57 -0.11 -5.97
N ALA A 60 10.52 -0.87 -5.67
CA ALA A 60 9.15 -0.51 -6.03
C ALA A 60 8.75 0.88 -5.49
N ALA A 61 9.05 1.16 -4.22
CA ALA A 61 8.82 2.46 -3.60
C ALA A 61 9.53 3.60 -4.32
N ALA A 62 10.82 3.43 -4.61
CA ALA A 62 11.63 4.42 -5.30
C ALA A 62 11.12 4.67 -6.72
N LEU A 63 10.75 3.61 -7.44
CA LEU A 63 10.24 3.68 -8.81
C LEU A 63 8.90 4.42 -8.88
N ALA A 64 7.95 4.08 -7.99
CA ALA A 64 6.68 4.78 -7.88
C ALA A 64 6.89 6.27 -7.57
N THR A 65 7.80 6.58 -6.64
CA THR A 65 8.12 7.97 -6.27
C THR A 65 8.69 8.76 -7.44
N LEU A 66 9.60 8.17 -8.22
CA LEU A 66 10.16 8.81 -9.42
C LEU A 66 9.11 9.05 -10.50
N LEU A 67 8.18 8.10 -10.69
CA LEU A 67 7.08 8.24 -11.64
C LEU A 67 6.14 9.39 -11.24
N ILE A 68 5.76 9.46 -9.97
CA ILE A 68 4.91 10.52 -9.42
C ILE A 68 5.59 11.88 -9.62
N ASN A 69 6.85 12.01 -9.22
CA ASN A 69 7.61 13.25 -9.36
C ASN A 69 7.76 13.73 -10.81
N LYS A 70 7.81 12.81 -11.78
CA LYS A 70 7.91 13.17 -13.20
C LYS A 70 6.60 13.72 -13.76
N ASN A 71 5.47 13.28 -13.21
CA ASN A 71 4.14 13.63 -13.71
C ASN A 71 3.47 14.78 -12.92
N SER A 72 4.10 15.25 -11.84
CA SER A 72 3.56 16.33 -11.02
C SER A 72 4.25 17.65 -11.31
N ASP A 73 3.46 18.71 -11.55
CA ASP A 73 3.96 20.08 -11.73
C ASP A 73 4.48 20.69 -10.41
N SER A 74 4.17 20.06 -9.26
CA SER A 74 4.61 20.43 -7.92
C SER A 74 5.30 19.25 -7.24
N LEU A 75 6.63 19.29 -7.21
CA LEU A 75 7.51 18.23 -6.70
C LEU A 75 7.35 17.86 -5.20
N ASN A 76 6.45 18.49 -4.43
CA ASN A 76 6.61 18.57 -2.97
C ASN A 76 5.37 18.26 -2.11
N GLU A 77 4.23 17.83 -2.65
CA GLU A 77 3.01 17.74 -1.83
C GLU A 77 2.28 16.38 -1.82
N GLU A 78 2.73 15.39 -2.60
CA GLU A 78 2.03 14.11 -2.65
C GLU A 78 2.50 13.12 -1.58
N MET A 79 1.53 12.55 -0.87
CA MET A 79 1.74 11.49 0.10
C MET A 79 1.64 10.13 -0.58
N ILE A 80 2.68 9.32 -0.43
CA ILE A 80 2.73 7.98 -1.00
C ILE A 80 2.43 6.94 0.08
N LEU A 81 1.38 6.15 -0.13
CA LEU A 81 1.09 4.96 0.67
C LEU A 81 1.56 3.71 -0.08
N ILE A 82 2.41 2.91 0.57
CA ILE A 82 2.89 1.64 0.02
C ILE A 82 2.11 0.49 0.68
N VAL A 83 1.46 -0.34 -0.13
CA VAL A 83 0.59 -1.44 0.33
C VAL A 83 1.00 -2.77 -0.32
N PRO A 84 1.39 -3.79 0.47
CA PRO A 84 1.54 -5.15 -0.03
C PRO A 84 0.18 -5.76 -0.39
N ILE A 85 0.11 -6.48 -1.52
CA ILE A 85 -1.13 -7.08 -2.04
C ILE A 85 -1.49 -8.42 -1.38
N ASP A 86 -0.60 -8.96 -0.55
CA ASP A 86 -0.64 -10.27 0.08
C ASP A 86 -0.93 -10.20 1.60
N HIS A 87 -1.42 -9.05 2.07
CA HIS A 87 -1.85 -8.89 3.46
C HIS A 87 -3.33 -9.23 3.63
N TYR A 88 -3.61 -10.08 4.62
CA TYR A 88 -4.96 -10.25 5.17
C TYR A 88 -5.23 -9.18 6.23
N LEU A 89 -6.36 -8.48 6.11
CA LEU A 89 -6.79 -7.45 7.04
C LEU A 89 -8.27 -7.66 7.39
N GLU A 90 -8.54 -7.91 8.66
CA GLU A 90 -9.88 -7.91 9.25
C GLU A 90 -10.33 -6.44 9.43
N ASP A 91 -11.58 -6.11 9.09
CA ASP A 91 -12.13 -4.73 9.12
C ASP A 91 -11.32 -3.70 8.31
N ALA A 92 -10.95 -4.07 7.09
CA ALA A 92 -9.92 -3.40 6.31
C ALA A 92 -10.20 -1.92 5.98
N GLN A 93 -11.47 -1.50 5.85
CA GLN A 93 -11.82 -0.12 5.49
C GLN A 93 -11.59 0.86 6.65
N GLU A 94 -11.95 0.48 7.89
CA GLU A 94 -11.71 1.34 9.05
C GLU A 94 -10.21 1.53 9.29
N LEU A 95 -9.43 0.46 9.14
CA LEU A 95 -7.97 0.52 9.23
C LEU A 95 -7.37 1.44 8.18
N PHE A 96 -7.83 1.36 6.92
CA PHE A 96 -7.35 2.23 5.85
C PHE A 96 -7.68 3.71 6.07
N ASN A 97 -8.89 4.00 6.57
CA ASN A 97 -9.26 5.35 6.98
C ASN A 97 -8.33 5.86 8.10
N LYS A 98 -8.07 5.05 9.12
CA LYS A 98 -7.13 5.39 10.21
C LYS A 98 -5.71 5.65 9.68
N ILE A 99 -5.22 4.80 8.79
CA ILE A 99 -3.91 4.95 8.14
C ILE A 99 -3.81 6.30 7.44
N TYR A 100 -4.82 6.66 6.63
CA TYR A 100 -4.86 7.95 5.95
C TYR A 100 -4.82 9.13 6.92
N PHE A 101 -5.70 9.15 7.94
CA PHE A 101 -5.74 10.24 8.92
C PHE A 101 -4.46 10.37 9.74
N LEU A 102 -3.79 9.26 10.05
CA LEU A 102 -2.50 9.26 10.75
C LEU A 102 -1.39 9.77 9.84
N ALA A 103 -1.34 9.26 8.60
CA ALA A 103 -0.34 9.67 7.62
C ALA A 103 -0.45 11.17 7.31
N ALA A 104 -1.67 11.71 7.15
CA ALA A 104 -1.95 13.13 6.94
C ALA A 104 -1.36 14.05 8.03
N LYS A 105 -1.11 13.54 9.24
CA LYS A 105 -0.49 14.31 10.33
C LYS A 105 1.04 14.26 10.29
N SER A 106 1.61 13.25 9.64
CA SER A 106 3.04 12.98 9.56
C SER A 106 3.70 13.81 8.45
N HIS A 107 3.78 15.13 8.64
CA HIS A 107 4.43 16.02 7.67
C HIS A 107 5.92 15.69 7.55
N ASN A 108 6.42 15.51 6.32
CA ASN A 108 7.83 15.28 5.97
C ASN A 108 8.50 14.13 6.76
N LYS A 109 7.76 13.07 7.07
CA LYS A 109 8.27 11.89 7.80
C LYS A 109 7.86 10.60 7.11
N ILE A 110 8.74 9.60 7.18
CA ILE A 110 8.38 8.22 6.87
C ILE A 110 7.54 7.69 8.03
N THR A 111 6.30 7.31 7.75
CA THR A 111 5.40 6.68 8.72
C THR A 111 5.37 5.18 8.45
N VAL A 112 5.54 4.40 9.51
CA VAL A 112 5.41 2.93 9.48
C VAL A 112 4.25 2.51 10.38
N PHE A 113 3.49 1.52 9.95
CA PHE A 113 2.36 0.98 10.71
C PHE A 113 2.73 -0.38 11.29
N GLY A 114 2.68 -0.49 12.61
CA GLY A 114 2.94 -1.73 13.33
C GLY A 114 1.66 -2.31 13.91
N LEU A 115 1.62 -3.64 14.04
CA LEU A 115 0.60 -4.35 14.81
C LEU A 115 1.20 -4.83 16.14
N HIS A 116 0.37 -4.95 17.16
CA HIS A 116 0.80 -5.59 18.41
C HIS A 116 1.08 -7.07 18.16
N PRO A 117 2.30 -7.56 18.44
CA PRO A 117 2.63 -8.95 18.19
C PRO A 117 1.88 -9.87 19.17
N GLN A 118 1.16 -10.85 18.63
CA GLN A 118 0.49 -11.88 19.44
C GLN A 118 1.43 -13.02 19.85
N ARG A 119 2.55 -13.18 19.14
CA ARG A 119 3.59 -14.19 19.42
C ARG A 119 4.96 -13.69 18.95
N LYS A 120 6.02 -14.31 19.46
CA LYS A 120 7.40 -14.07 19.01
C LYS A 120 7.63 -14.78 17.67
N GLU A 121 7.34 -14.09 16.58
CA GLU A 121 7.55 -14.56 15.21
C GLU A 121 8.82 -13.94 14.63
N THR A 122 9.77 -14.75 14.17
CA THR A 122 11.08 -14.28 13.69
C THR A 122 11.08 -13.86 12.23
N ARG A 123 10.00 -14.17 11.50
CA ARG A 123 9.82 -13.79 10.09
C ARG A 123 9.34 -12.34 9.90
N TYR A 124 8.96 -11.65 10.98
CA TYR A 124 8.58 -10.24 10.94
C TYR A 124 9.71 -9.34 11.42
N GLY A 125 9.75 -8.12 10.86
CA GLY A 125 10.46 -7.00 11.47
C GLY A 125 9.72 -6.49 12.70
N TYR A 126 10.46 -6.02 13.70
CA TYR A 126 9.90 -5.40 14.90
C TYR A 126 10.19 -3.91 14.91
N ILE A 127 9.18 -3.12 15.30
CA ILE A 127 9.31 -1.68 15.48
C ILE A 127 9.47 -1.41 16.97
N GLN A 128 10.62 -0.86 17.35
CA GLN A 128 10.81 -0.35 18.70
C GLN A 128 10.21 1.04 18.81
N VAL A 129 9.44 1.24 19.88
CA VAL A 129 8.69 2.46 20.18
C VAL A 129 9.08 2.95 21.57
N GLU A 130 9.01 4.26 21.81
CA GLU A 130 9.22 4.82 23.14
C GLU A 130 8.09 4.41 24.09
N LYS A 131 8.41 4.25 25.38
CA LYS A 131 7.49 3.69 26.40
C LYS A 131 6.16 4.44 26.55
N ASP A 132 6.13 5.73 26.19
CA ASP A 132 4.97 6.61 26.35
C ASP A 132 4.16 6.81 25.06
N ALA A 133 4.45 6.05 23.99
CA ALA A 133 3.59 6.00 22.83
C ALA A 133 2.22 5.42 23.26
N ASN A 134 1.20 6.28 23.33
CA ASN A 134 -0.16 5.90 23.71
C ASN A 134 -0.75 4.92 22.67
N PHE A 135 -0.55 3.62 22.88
CA PHE A 135 -1.21 2.58 22.11
C PHE A 135 -2.67 2.48 22.53
N LYS A 136 -3.56 3.11 21.75
CA LYS A 136 -4.99 2.78 21.84
C LYS A 136 -5.19 1.42 21.18
N LYS A 137 -5.66 0.46 21.98
CA LYS A 137 -6.15 -0.84 21.48
C LYS A 137 -7.31 -0.64 20.51
#